data_AF-F9Q2F9-F1
#
_entry.id   AF-F9Q2F9-F1
#
_cell.length_a   1.000
_cell.length_b   1.000
_cell.length_c   1.000
_cell.angle_alpha   90.00
_cell.angle_beta   90.00
_cell.angle_gamma   90.00
#
_symmetry.space_group_name_H-M   'P 1'
#
loop_
_entity.id
_entity.type
_entity.pdbx_description
1 polymer ?
#
loop_
_entity_poly.entity_id
_entity_poly.type
_entity_poly.pdbx_seq_one_letter_code
_entity_poly.pdbx_strand_id
1 'polypeptide(L)'
;MKTKKIGGKSWSSIEKSLESAKMEAMKTFYDVQQFLKQFGIIVYMGKRLYDIELMKLELSRIYDAGLMDKLDYLEAEAVLRREHKIELDYIEKNGDKNL
;
A
#
# COMPACT_ATOMS: atom_id res chain seq x y z
N MET A 1 -19.42 35.83 -7.09
CA MET A 1 -18.92 34.94 -6.03
C MET A 1 -17.46 35.29 -5.75
N LYS A 2 -17.13 35.90 -4.61
CA LYS A 2 -15.74 36.36 -4.33
C LYS A 2 -14.90 35.15 -3.92
N THR A 3 -13.84 34.86 -4.67
CA THR A 3 -12.86 33.84 -4.29
C THR A 3 -12.19 34.30 -3.00
N LYS A 4 -12.40 33.54 -1.93
CA LYS A 4 -11.67 33.76 -0.68
C LYS A 4 -10.18 33.45 -1.04
N LYS A 5 -9.21 34.14 -0.45
CA LYS A 5 -7.77 33.87 -0.67
C LYS A 5 -7.12 33.79 0.70
N ILE A 6 -6.25 32.81 0.92
CA ILE A 6 -5.41 32.73 2.13
C ILE A 6 -3.96 32.66 1.67
N GLY A 7 -3.11 33.55 2.19
CA GLY A 7 -1.65 33.48 1.97
C GLY A 7 -1.23 33.46 0.50
N GLY A 8 -1.95 34.17 -0.38
CA GLY A 8 -1.63 34.24 -1.82
C GLY A 8 -2.11 33.06 -2.66
N LYS A 9 -2.67 32.00 -2.06
CA LYS A 9 -3.23 30.84 -2.77
C LYS A 9 -4.76 30.91 -2.85
N SER A 10 -5.30 30.50 -3.99
CA SER A 10 -6.75 30.33 -4.20
C SER A 10 -7.25 29.13 -3.40
N TRP A 11 -8.44 29.22 -2.79
CA TRP A 11 -9.06 28.05 -2.12
C TRP A 11 -9.20 26.87 -3.07
N SER A 12 -9.55 27.09 -4.33
CA SER A 12 -9.65 26.01 -5.32
C SER A 12 -8.32 25.26 -5.51
N SER A 13 -7.18 25.94 -5.41
CA SER A 13 -5.86 25.32 -5.51
C SER A 13 -5.46 24.60 -4.23
N ILE A 14 -5.84 25.13 -3.07
CA ILE A 14 -5.62 24.50 -1.76
C ILE A 14 -6.46 23.23 -1.66
N GLU A 15 -7.74 23.31 -2.02
CA GLU A 15 -8.70 22.22 -2.00
C GLU A 15 -8.30 21.10 -2.95
N LYS A 16 -7.88 21.43 -4.18
CA LYS A 16 -7.35 20.45 -5.13
C LYS A 16 -6.06 19.79 -4.64
N SER A 17 -5.18 20.54 -3.95
CA SER A 17 -3.97 19.97 -3.34
C SER A 17 -4.28 19.05 -2.16
N LEU A 18 -5.31 19.39 -1.37
CA LEU A 18 -5.85 18.56 -0.28
C LEU A 18 -6.59 17.32 -0.78
N GLU A 19 -7.30 17.40 -1.91
CA GLU A 19 -7.92 16.26 -2.59
C GLU A 19 -6.88 15.31 -3.20
N SER A 20 -5.78 15.83 -3.76
CA SER A 20 -4.67 15.00 -4.24
C SER A 20 -3.78 14.45 -3.11
N ALA A 21 -3.78 15.09 -1.95
CA ALA A 21 -3.06 14.65 -0.75
C ALA A 21 -3.90 13.72 0.14
N LYS A 22 -5.20 13.56 -0.15
CA LYS A 22 -6.00 12.45 0.34
C LYS A 22 -5.32 11.19 -0.18
N MET A 23 -4.82 10.36 0.74
CA MET A 23 -4.18 9.09 0.43
C MET A 23 -4.98 8.37 -0.66
N GLU A 24 -4.39 8.26 -1.83
CA GLU A 24 -5.00 7.51 -2.92
C GLU A 24 -5.01 6.02 -2.50
N ALA A 25 -6.16 5.36 -2.67
CA ALA A 25 -6.41 3.96 -2.31
C ALA A 25 -5.21 3.05 -2.60
N MET A 26 -4.98 2.02 -1.78
CA MET A 26 -3.86 1.09 -1.97
C MET A 26 -4.02 0.34 -3.29
N LYS A 27 -3.23 0.71 -4.31
CA LYS A 27 -3.38 0.18 -5.68
C LYS A 27 -2.22 -0.70 -6.10
N THR A 28 -1.05 -0.52 -5.48
CA THR A 28 0.20 -1.15 -5.89
C THR A 28 0.93 -1.76 -4.72
N PHE A 29 1.81 -2.72 -5.00
CA PHE A 29 2.71 -3.30 -3.99
C PHE A 29 3.47 -2.22 -3.21
N TYR A 30 3.91 -1.17 -3.91
CA TYR A 30 4.66 -0.06 -3.32
C TYR A 30 3.81 0.73 -2.32
N ASP A 31 2.52 0.92 -2.57
CA ASP A 31 1.62 1.61 -1.63
C ASP A 31 1.52 0.83 -0.32
N VAL A 32 1.40 -0.50 -0.39
CA VAL A 32 1.39 -1.37 0.80
C VAL A 32 2.74 -1.30 1.53
N GLN A 33 3.86 -1.25 0.80
CA GLN A 33 5.18 -1.04 1.43
C GLN A 33 5.26 0.31 2.15
N GLN A 34 4.73 1.39 1.56
CA GLN A 34 4.74 2.70 2.19
C GLN A 34 3.85 2.72 3.44
N PHE A 35 2.71 2.05 3.41
CA PHE A 35 1.85 1.88 4.58
C PHE A 35 2.59 1.17 5.72
N LEU A 36 3.17 -0.02 5.48
CA LEU A 36 3.91 -0.76 6.50
C LEU A 36 5.09 0.05 7.06
N LYS A 37 5.76 0.84 6.22
CA LYS A 37 6.86 1.72 6.64
C LYS A 37 6.42 2.79 7.66
N GLN A 38 5.15 3.23 7.65
CA GLN A 38 4.62 4.15 8.67
C GLN A 38 4.61 3.54 10.08
N PHE A 39 4.56 2.20 10.16
CA PHE A 39 4.67 1.44 11.41
C PHE A 39 6.11 1.00 11.73
N GLY A 40 7.10 1.48 10.96
CA GLY A 40 8.50 1.06 11.10
C GLY A 40 8.79 -0.34 10.57
N ILE A 41 7.87 -0.94 9.80
CA ILE A 41 8.01 -2.28 9.25
C ILE A 41 8.61 -2.17 7.85
N ILE A 42 9.81 -2.72 7.67
CA ILE A 42 10.52 -2.77 6.39
C ILE A 42 10.83 -4.24 6.11
N VAL A 43 10.24 -4.78 5.04
CA VAL A 43 10.38 -6.19 4.65
C VAL A 43 11.36 -6.30 3.49
N TYR A 44 12.40 -7.12 3.67
CA TYR A 44 13.36 -7.49 2.64
C TYR A 44 14.09 -8.79 2.99
N MET A 45 13.69 -9.89 2.34
CA MET A 45 14.25 -11.24 2.52
C MET A 45 15.06 -11.70 1.31
N GLY A 46 15.15 -10.86 0.26
CA GLY A 46 15.85 -11.20 -0.98
C GLY A 46 15.06 -12.13 -1.92
N LYS A 47 13.88 -12.59 -1.50
CA LYS A 47 12.94 -13.37 -2.32
C LYS A 47 11.58 -12.70 -2.29
N ARG A 48 11.11 -12.25 -3.46
CA ARG A 48 9.88 -11.45 -3.60
C ARG A 48 8.64 -12.18 -3.06
N LEU A 49 8.54 -13.50 -3.27
CA LEU A 49 7.44 -14.28 -2.71
C LEU A 49 7.41 -14.22 -1.18
N TYR A 50 8.56 -14.39 -0.54
CA TYR A 50 8.68 -14.34 0.92
C TYR A 50 8.40 -12.93 1.46
N ASP A 51 8.84 -11.89 0.74
CA ASP A 51 8.50 -10.52 1.08
C ASP A 51 6.99 -10.29 1.06
N ILE A 52 6.29 -10.79 0.03
CA ILE A 52 4.83 -10.69 -0.07
C ILE A 52 4.14 -11.43 1.09
N GLU A 53 4.58 -12.65 1.41
CA GLU A 53 4.01 -13.44 2.50
C GLU A 53 4.23 -12.79 3.87
N LEU A 54 5.43 -12.27 4.13
CA LEU A 54 5.71 -11.57 5.38
C LEU A 54 4.92 -10.25 5.46
N MET A 55 4.78 -9.52 4.36
CA MET A 55 3.93 -8.33 4.32
C MET A 55 2.46 -8.65 4.62
N LYS A 56 1.91 -9.76 4.12
CA LYS A 56 0.53 -10.19 4.47
C LYS A 56 0.40 -10.48 5.97
N LEU A 57 1.39 -11.17 6.55
CA LEU A 57 1.40 -11.47 7.98
C LEU A 57 1.41 -10.20 8.83
N GLU A 58 2.30 -9.25 8.52
CA GLU A 58 2.37 -7.99 9.26
C GLU A 58 1.12 -7.13 9.05
N LEU A 59 0.56 -7.12 7.84
CA LEU A 59 -0.70 -6.43 7.55
C LEU A 59 -1.86 -6.97 8.41
N SER A 60 -1.99 -8.30 8.52
CA SER A 60 -2.99 -8.94 9.40
C SER A 60 -2.81 -8.52 10.86
N ARG A 61 -1.56 -8.49 11.36
CA ARG A 61 -1.28 -8.09 12.75
C ARG A 61 -1.67 -6.64 13.03
N ILE A 62 -1.42 -5.73 12.09
CA ILE A 62 -1.84 -4.32 12.23
C ILE A 62 -3.38 -4.23 12.28
N TYR A 63 -4.07 -4.99 11.43
CA TYR A 63 -5.53 -5.05 11.44
C TYR A 63 -6.09 -5.64 12.73
N ASP A 64 -5.55 -6.77 13.19
CA ASP A 64 -5.94 -7.45 14.43
C ASP A 64 -5.69 -6.58 15.67
N ALA A 65 -4.66 -5.73 15.64
CA ALA A 65 -4.38 -4.73 16.66
C ALA A 65 -5.33 -3.51 16.63
N GLY A 66 -6.23 -3.42 15.65
CA GLY A 66 -7.16 -2.31 15.48
C GLY A 66 -6.51 -1.03 14.96
N LEU A 67 -5.34 -1.13 14.32
CA LEU A 67 -4.56 0.01 13.83
C LEU A 67 -4.79 0.32 12.35
N MET A 68 -5.73 -0.37 11.71
CA MET A 68 -6.06 -0.23 10.28
C MET A 68 -7.57 -0.40 10.08
N ASP A 69 -8.15 0.47 9.25
CA ASP A 69 -9.56 0.36 8.87
C ASP A 69 -9.80 -0.85 7.96
N LYS A 70 -10.98 -1.46 8.08
CA LYS A 70 -11.34 -2.66 7.33
C LYS A 70 -11.24 -2.48 5.80
N LEU A 71 -11.63 -1.31 5.29
CA LEU A 71 -11.57 -1.04 3.85
C LEU A 71 -10.12 -1.00 3.37
N ASP A 72 -9.26 -0.26 4.08
CA ASP A 72 -7.83 -0.19 3.76
C ASP A 72 -7.18 -1.58 3.82
N TYR A 73 -7.54 -2.39 4.83
CA TYR A 73 -7.06 -3.77 4.96
C TYR A 73 -7.43 -4.61 3.74
N LEU A 74 -8.69 -4.57 3.32
CA LEU A 74 -9.16 -5.34 2.16
C LEU A 74 -8.50 -4.89 0.85
N GLU A 75 -8.26 -3.59 0.69
CA GLU A 75 -7.54 -3.05 -0.47
C GLU A 75 -6.08 -3.53 -0.50
N ALA A 76 -5.38 -3.39 0.63
CA ALA A 76 -3.99 -3.85 0.78
C ALA A 76 -3.87 -5.37 0.57
N GLU A 77 -4.78 -6.15 1.14
CA GLU A 77 -4.83 -7.60 0.98
C GLU A 77 -5.07 -7.98 -0.50
N ALA A 78 -5.99 -7.30 -1.19
CA ALA A 78 -6.25 -7.55 -2.60
C ALA A 78 -5.02 -7.30 -3.48
N VAL A 79 -4.27 -6.22 -3.20
CA VAL A 79 -2.99 -5.93 -3.85
C VAL A 79 -1.99 -7.07 -3.60
N LEU A 80 -1.74 -7.45 -2.34
CA LEU A 80 -0.77 -8.49 -2.00
C LEU A 80 -1.16 -9.87 -2.56
N ARG A 81 -2.47 -10.20 -2.63
CA ARG A 81 -2.95 -11.43 -3.27
C ARG A 81 -2.67 -11.45 -4.77
N ARG A 82 -2.88 -10.33 -5.46
CA ARG A 82 -2.58 -10.21 -6.89
C ARG A 82 -1.08 -10.37 -7.14
N GLU A 83 -0.25 -9.66 -6.38
CA GLU A 83 1.22 -9.71 -6.51
C GLU A 83 1.76 -11.11 -6.22
N HIS A 84 1.23 -11.78 -5.19
CA HIS A 84 1.57 -13.17 -4.88
C HIS A 84 1.29 -14.10 -6.06
N LYS A 85 0.12 -13.97 -6.69
CA LYS A 85 -0.22 -14.77 -7.86
C LYS A 85 0.74 -14.51 -9.02
N ILE A 86 1.03 -13.24 -9.31
CA ILE A 86 1.98 -12.86 -10.37
C ILE A 86 3.36 -13.47 -10.12
N GLU A 87 3.84 -13.43 -8.88
CA GLU A 87 5.13 -14.00 -8.50
C GLU A 87 5.16 -15.53 -8.61
N LEU A 88 4.10 -16.22 -8.17
CA LEU A 88 4.00 -17.68 -8.36
C LEU A 88 3.98 -18.06 -9.85
N ASP A 89 3.18 -17.37 -10.66
CA ASP A 89 3.11 -17.59 -12.11
C ASP A 89 4.49 -17.31 -12.77
N TYR A 90 5.30 -16.40 -12.21
CA TYR A 90 6.68 -16.13 -12.65
C TYR A 90 7.65 -17.24 -12.25
N ILE A 91 7.61 -17.70 -11.00
CA ILE A 91 8.46 -18.79 -10.49
C ILE A 91 8.22 -20.09 -11.26
N GLU A 92 6.94 -20.41 -11.53
CA GLU A 92 6.56 -21.60 -12.30
C GLU A 92 7.15 -21.58 -13.71
N LYS A 93 7.10 -20.43 -14.39
CA LYS A 93 7.62 -20.28 -15.76
C LYS A 93 9.15 -20.32 -15.84
N ASN A 94 9.82 -19.76 -14.82
CA ASN A 94 11.28 -19.57 -14.84
C ASN A 94 12.04 -20.65 -14.07
N GLY A 95 11.35 -21.59 -13.43
CA GLY A 95 11.95 -22.76 -12.81
C GLY A 95 12.87 -22.44 -11.63
N ASP A 96 12.59 -21.37 -10.88
CA ASP A 96 13.38 -21.00 -9.71
C ASP A 96 13.03 -21.95 -8.55
N LYS A 97 13.69 -23.12 -8.53
CA LYS A 97 13.43 -24.29 -7.65
C LYS A 97 13.82 -24.11 -6.18
N ASN A 98 14.09 -22.89 -5.73
CA ASN A 98 14.47 -22.61 -4.34
C ASN A 98 13.27 -22.12 -3.51
N LEU A 99 12.12 -22.78 -3.67
CA LEU A 99 10.94 -22.61 -2.82
C LEU A 99 11.11 -23.36 -1.50
#